data_AF-A0A369TP94-F1
#
_entry.id   AF-A0A369TP94-F1
#
_cell.length_a   1.000
_cell.length_b   1.000
_cell.length_c   1.000
_cell.angle_alpha   90.00
_cell.angle_beta   90.00
_cell.angle_gamma   90.00
#
_symmetry.space_group_name_H-M   'P 1'
#
loop_
_entity.id
_entity.type
_entity.pdbx_description
1 polymer ?
#
loop_
_entity_poly.entity_id
_entity_poly.type
_entity_poly.pdbx_seq_one_letter_code
_entity_poly.pdbx_strand_id
1 'polypeptide(L)'
;MSDTAQTTAMAGLAALLALWGLYVWRGGSEERLAGRLIFQFFVTIGLPVAAAMGLMLLLVARFLDLDERVWQALIAGLFIATGWLTTAIFAANAQQRDKAEKTRDYHKALYAEIGNALNNLYDAGEGEAHGNQTLARMRVEPGFIPLVPREHDDHIYNAVLDEIEVLPRVTIDAVVSYYSLIKAISALCDDMRGDRFRSEEFDQSRRIAMYSDYLEMRKQAFLSGQHALRLIKLYSEGDRAGAEEAARLSSPDAGRSGRLSGSE
;
A
#
# COMPACT_ATOMS: atom_id res chain seq x y z
N MET A 1 -54.98 28.99 0.36
CA MET A 1 -53.70 29.65 0.70
C MET A 1 -52.48 28.71 0.61
N SER A 2 -52.62 27.45 0.16
CA SER A 2 -51.53 26.47 0.04
C SER A 2 -50.81 26.50 -1.32
N ASP A 3 -51.49 26.80 -2.43
CA ASP A 3 -50.92 26.72 -3.79
C ASP A 3 -49.85 27.80 -4.09
N THR A 4 -50.01 29.00 -3.55
CA THR A 4 -49.09 30.13 -3.78
C THR A 4 -47.76 29.95 -3.03
N ALA A 5 -47.77 29.34 -1.85
CA ALA A 5 -46.55 29.03 -1.10
C ALA A 5 -45.76 27.89 -1.76
N GLN A 6 -46.44 26.90 -2.33
CA GLN A 6 -45.82 25.75 -2.99
C GLN A 6 -45.20 26.13 -4.35
N THR A 7 -45.87 27.00 -5.11
CA THR A 7 -45.36 27.53 -6.39
C THR A 7 -44.18 28.48 -6.23
N THR A 8 -44.17 29.33 -5.19
CA THR A 8 -43.02 30.21 -4.88
C THR A 8 -41.80 29.43 -4.40
N ALA A 9 -41.97 28.38 -3.58
CA ALA A 9 -40.87 27.51 -3.17
C ALA A 9 -40.25 26.74 -4.35
N MET A 10 -41.08 26.22 -5.26
CA MET A 10 -40.64 25.56 -6.50
C MET A 10 -39.91 26.52 -7.45
N ALA A 11 -40.39 27.76 -7.58
CA ALA A 11 -39.74 28.80 -8.38
C ALA A 11 -38.38 29.22 -7.80
N GLY A 12 -38.26 29.32 -6.47
CA GLY A 12 -37.00 29.63 -5.80
C GLY A 12 -35.94 28.53 -5.97
N LEU A 13 -36.36 27.27 -5.89
CA LEU A 13 -35.48 26.12 -6.12
C LEU A 13 -35.01 26.05 -7.59
N ALA A 14 -35.92 26.30 -8.53
CA ALA A 14 -35.59 26.37 -9.96
C ALA A 14 -34.63 27.53 -10.29
N ALA A 15 -34.79 28.68 -9.65
CA ALA A 15 -33.90 29.83 -9.83
C ALA A 15 -32.50 29.57 -9.25
N LEU A 16 -32.39 28.91 -8.10
CA LEU A 16 -31.11 28.50 -7.51
C LEU A 16 -30.38 27.46 -8.39
N LEU A 17 -31.11 26.48 -8.94
CA LEU A 17 -30.56 25.50 -9.88
C LEU A 17 -30.11 26.15 -11.19
N ALA A 18 -30.86 27.13 -11.70
CA ALA A 18 -30.51 27.88 -12.91
C ALA A 18 -29.27 28.77 -12.70
N LEU A 19 -29.19 29.49 -11.58
CA LEU A 19 -28.02 30.30 -11.21
C LEU A 19 -26.76 29.45 -11.01
N TRP A 20 -26.93 28.28 -10.41
CA TRP A 20 -25.83 27.32 -10.22
C TRP A 20 -25.38 26.71 -11.55
N GLY A 21 -26.31 26.36 -12.44
CA GLY A 21 -25.99 25.92 -13.82
C GLY A 21 -25.26 27.00 -14.62
N LEU A 22 -25.64 28.28 -14.45
CA LEU A 22 -24.98 29.40 -15.11
C LEU A 22 -23.55 29.66 -14.57
N TYR A 23 -23.34 29.48 -13.26
CA TYR A 23 -22.04 29.59 -12.61
C TYR A 23 -21.08 28.47 -13.09
N VAL A 24 -21.57 27.23 -13.17
CA VAL A 24 -20.79 26.08 -13.68
C VAL A 24 -20.47 26.21 -15.17
N TRP A 25 -21.36 26.82 -15.97
CA TRP A 25 -21.15 27.01 -17.41
C TRP A 25 -20.15 28.12 -17.74
N ARG A 26 -20.08 29.18 -16.91
CA ARG A 26 -19.22 30.34 -17.15
C ARG A 26 -17.78 30.16 -16.63
N GLY A 27 -17.54 29.13 -15.82
CA GLY A 27 -16.24 28.88 -15.21
C GLY A 27 -15.18 28.24 -16.12
N GLY A 28 -13.92 28.53 -15.84
CA GLY A 28 -12.74 27.99 -16.54
C GLY A 28 -12.66 26.44 -16.50
N SER A 29 -11.71 25.84 -17.22
CA SER A 29 -11.57 24.38 -17.31
C SER A 29 -11.41 23.67 -15.95
N GLU A 30 -10.83 24.34 -14.95
CA GLU A 30 -10.70 23.85 -13.57
C GLU A 30 -12.01 24.02 -12.77
N GLU A 31 -12.73 25.12 -12.96
CA GLU A 31 -14.03 25.38 -12.28
C GLU A 31 -15.13 24.43 -12.79
N ARG A 32 -15.04 23.99 -14.05
CA ARG A 32 -15.92 22.96 -14.62
C ARG A 32 -15.67 21.57 -14.03
N LEU A 33 -14.44 21.25 -13.64
CA LEU A 33 -14.12 20.01 -12.93
C LEU A 33 -14.65 20.04 -11.49
N ALA A 34 -14.47 21.16 -10.79
CA ALA A 34 -15.04 21.37 -9.46
C ALA A 34 -16.58 21.31 -9.48
N GLY A 35 -17.22 21.96 -10.46
CA GLY A 35 -18.68 21.91 -10.64
C GLY A 35 -19.21 20.50 -10.92
N ARG A 36 -18.48 19.70 -11.70
CA ARG A 36 -18.84 18.30 -11.97
C ARG A 36 -18.72 17.43 -10.72
N LEU A 37 -17.67 17.61 -9.91
CA LEU A 37 -17.48 16.89 -8.65
C LEU A 37 -18.57 17.24 -7.63
N ILE A 38 -18.93 18.53 -7.52
CA ILE A 38 -20.01 18.99 -6.64
C ILE A 38 -21.37 18.45 -7.12
N PHE A 39 -21.64 18.45 -8.43
CA PHE A 39 -22.87 17.88 -8.99
C PHE A 39 -22.99 16.39 -8.73
N GLN A 40 -21.91 15.65 -9.03
CA GLN A 40 -21.88 14.20 -8.82
C GLN A 40 -22.12 13.90 -7.35
N PHE A 41 -21.47 14.63 -6.43
CA PHE A 41 -21.70 14.52 -4.99
C PHE A 41 -23.16 14.78 -4.60
N PHE A 42 -23.76 15.85 -5.12
CA PHE A 42 -25.14 16.19 -4.81
C PHE A 42 -26.11 15.10 -5.29
N VAL A 43 -25.84 14.48 -6.44
CA VAL A 43 -26.69 13.42 -7.01
C VAL A 43 -26.46 12.06 -6.35
N THR A 44 -25.22 11.65 -6.07
CA THR A 44 -24.93 10.32 -5.52
C THR A 44 -25.06 10.24 -4.00
N ILE A 45 -24.82 11.32 -3.27
CA ILE A 45 -24.84 11.33 -1.80
C ILE A 45 -25.93 12.26 -1.30
N GLY A 46 -25.95 13.52 -1.73
CA GLY A 46 -26.88 14.54 -1.22
C GLY A 46 -28.35 14.18 -1.43
N LEU A 47 -28.71 13.78 -2.65
CA LEU A 47 -30.08 13.51 -3.08
C LEU A 47 -30.69 12.26 -2.42
N PRO A 48 -30.02 11.09 -2.36
CA PRO A 48 -30.56 9.93 -1.64
C PRO A 48 -30.65 10.16 -0.12
N VAL A 49 -29.68 10.86 0.48
CA VAL A 49 -29.75 11.21 1.91
C VAL A 49 -30.92 12.16 2.19
N ALA A 50 -31.06 13.22 1.39
CA ALA A 50 -32.19 14.15 1.48
C ALA A 50 -33.53 13.46 1.22
N ALA A 51 -33.59 12.51 0.28
CA ALA A 51 -34.79 11.73 -0.01
C ALA A 51 -35.16 10.80 1.15
N ALA A 52 -34.19 10.06 1.72
CA ALA A 52 -34.41 9.19 2.86
C ALA A 52 -34.87 9.98 4.10
N MET A 53 -34.26 11.14 4.33
CA MET A 53 -34.62 12.01 5.44
C MET A 53 -35.95 12.73 5.24
N GLY A 54 -36.24 13.18 4.02
CA GLY A 54 -37.53 13.73 3.64
C GLY A 54 -38.64 12.69 3.81
N LEU A 55 -38.38 11.44 3.42
CA LEU A 55 -39.29 10.32 3.66
C LEU A 55 -39.52 10.09 5.16
N MET A 56 -38.46 10.10 5.97
CA MET A 56 -38.58 9.97 7.42
C MET A 56 -39.43 11.10 8.04
N LEU A 57 -39.21 12.34 7.63
CA LEU A 57 -40.02 13.48 8.11
C LEU A 57 -41.48 13.39 7.65
N LEU A 58 -41.74 12.95 6.42
CA LEU A 58 -43.11 12.73 5.93
C LEU A 58 -43.83 11.63 6.72
N LEU A 59 -43.12 10.57 7.09
CA LEU A 59 -43.67 9.52 7.96
C LEU A 59 -43.98 10.09 9.35
N VAL A 60 -43.07 10.85 9.96
CA VAL A 60 -43.30 11.51 11.26
C VAL A 60 -44.51 12.43 11.20
N ALA A 61 -44.62 13.28 10.18
CA ALA A 61 -45.75 14.19 9.99
C ALA A 61 -47.09 13.45 9.84
N ARG A 62 -47.07 12.24 9.28
CA ARG A 62 -48.31 11.47 9.04
C ARG A 62 -48.89 10.89 10.32
N PHE A 63 -48.04 10.60 11.31
CA PHE A 63 -48.39 9.87 12.52
C PHE A 63 -48.35 10.71 13.80
N LEU A 64 -47.68 11.87 13.80
CA LEU A 64 -47.51 12.72 14.97
C LEU A 64 -47.91 14.17 14.66
N ASP A 65 -48.81 14.72 15.48
CA ASP A 65 -49.19 16.13 15.43
C ASP A 65 -48.18 16.92 16.27
N LEU A 66 -47.13 17.41 15.63
CA LEU A 66 -46.02 18.11 16.28
C LEU A 66 -46.20 19.62 16.19
N ASP A 67 -46.00 20.32 17.31
CA ASP A 67 -45.95 21.78 17.35
C ASP A 67 -44.82 22.34 16.49
N GLU A 68 -45.00 23.57 16.00
CA GLU A 68 -44.10 24.19 15.03
C GLU A 68 -42.66 24.36 15.54
N ARG A 69 -42.48 24.54 16.86
CA ARG A 69 -41.15 24.58 17.49
C ARG A 69 -40.42 23.25 17.41
N VAL A 70 -41.15 22.14 17.53
CA VAL A 70 -40.57 20.78 17.42
C VAL A 70 -40.16 20.50 15.98
N TRP A 71 -40.97 20.95 15.01
CA TRP A 71 -40.60 20.92 13.60
C TRP A 71 -39.31 21.67 13.28
N GLN A 72 -39.17 22.89 13.80
CA GLN A 72 -37.95 23.69 13.61
C GLN A 72 -36.72 23.01 14.21
N ALA A 73 -36.84 22.45 15.43
CA ALA A 73 -35.76 21.73 16.08
C ALA A 73 -35.37 20.46 15.32
N LEU A 74 -36.35 19.70 14.82
CA LEU A 74 -36.12 18.51 14.01
C LEU A 74 -35.39 18.85 12.71
N ILE A 75 -35.86 19.86 11.97
CA ILE A 75 -35.22 20.29 10.71
C ILE A 75 -33.79 20.79 10.97
N ALA A 76 -33.57 21.58 12.02
CA ALA A 76 -32.26 22.10 12.37
C ALA A 76 -31.28 20.98 12.77
N GLY A 77 -31.70 20.06 13.66
CA GLY A 77 -30.88 18.92 14.08
C GLY A 77 -30.54 18.00 12.91
N LEU A 78 -31.52 17.80 12.01
CA LEU A 78 -31.37 17.00 10.82
C LEU A 78 -30.37 17.62 9.82
N PHE A 79 -30.45 18.93 9.58
CA PHE A 79 -29.49 19.66 8.74
C PHE A 79 -28.06 19.56 9.28
N ILE A 80 -27.88 19.72 10.60
CA ILE A 80 -26.58 19.57 11.27
C ILE A 80 -26.07 18.14 11.09
N ALA A 81 -26.91 17.12 11.34
CA ALA A 81 -26.53 15.71 11.22
C ALA A 81 -26.09 15.35 9.78
N THR A 82 -26.77 15.85 8.74
CA THR A 82 -26.36 15.66 7.34
C THR A 82 -25.01 16.30 7.04
N GLY A 83 -24.75 17.48 7.59
CA GLY A 83 -23.45 18.15 7.48
C GLY A 83 -22.32 17.27 8.01
N TRP A 84 -22.48 16.74 9.22
CA TRP A 84 -21.50 15.83 9.82
C TRP A 84 -21.32 14.51 9.06
N LEU A 85 -22.43 13.88 8.64
CA LEU A 85 -22.38 12.64 7.85
C LEU A 85 -21.62 12.85 6.53
N THR A 86 -21.89 13.97 5.86
CA THR A 86 -21.20 14.35 4.63
C THR A 86 -19.70 14.48 4.86
N THR A 87 -19.29 15.23 5.89
CA THR A 87 -17.87 15.39 6.25
C THR A 87 -17.22 14.06 6.58
N ALA A 88 -17.89 13.17 7.31
CA ALA A 88 -17.36 11.85 7.65
C ALA A 88 -17.14 10.98 6.40
N ILE A 89 -18.08 11.00 5.44
CA ILE A 89 -17.93 10.27 4.17
C ILE A 89 -16.75 10.83 3.35
N PHE A 90 -16.59 12.15 3.29
CA PHE A 90 -15.45 12.76 2.60
C PHE A 90 -14.12 12.41 3.26
N ALA A 91 -14.05 12.47 4.59
CA ALA A 91 -12.86 12.10 5.33
C ALA A 91 -12.48 10.64 5.10
N ALA A 92 -13.46 9.73 5.12
CA ALA A 92 -13.22 8.31 4.83
C ALA A 92 -12.72 8.07 3.40
N ASN A 93 -13.33 8.74 2.41
CA ASN A 93 -12.90 8.62 1.01
C ASN A 93 -11.50 9.21 0.78
N ALA A 94 -11.20 10.35 1.38
CA ALA A 94 -9.87 10.96 1.32
C ALA A 94 -8.83 10.01 1.93
N GLN A 95 -9.10 9.47 3.12
CA GLN A 95 -8.21 8.52 3.78
C GLN A 95 -7.93 7.27 2.93
N GLN A 96 -8.95 6.73 2.23
CA GLN A 96 -8.75 5.59 1.33
C GLN A 96 -7.89 5.95 0.12
N ARG A 97 -8.06 7.15 -0.44
CA ARG A 97 -7.25 7.64 -1.57
C ARG A 97 -5.81 7.87 -1.15
N ASP A 98 -5.60 8.54 -0.02
CA ASP A 98 -4.27 8.79 0.54
C ASP A 98 -3.54 7.48 0.80
N LYS A 99 -4.23 6.47 1.37
CA LYS A 99 -3.65 5.13 1.56
C LYS A 99 -3.26 4.50 0.23
N ALA A 100 -4.12 4.55 -0.78
CA ALA A 100 -3.84 3.96 -2.10
C ALA A 100 -2.67 4.65 -2.82
N GLU A 101 -2.58 5.98 -2.73
CA GLU A 101 -1.48 6.77 -3.29
C GLU A 101 -0.17 6.43 -2.60
N LYS A 102 -0.14 6.40 -1.26
CA LYS A 102 1.04 5.99 -0.48
C LYS A 102 1.47 4.55 -0.81
N THR A 103 0.54 3.59 -0.85
CA THR A 103 0.84 2.20 -1.22
C THR A 103 1.52 2.13 -2.59
N ARG A 104 0.99 2.84 -3.59
CA ARG A 104 1.55 2.88 -4.94
C ARG A 104 2.96 3.46 -4.94
N ASP A 105 3.18 4.57 -4.24
CA ASP A 105 4.46 5.26 -4.24
C ASP A 105 5.53 4.43 -3.50
N TYR A 106 5.17 3.76 -2.39
CA TYR A 106 6.05 2.80 -1.72
C TYR A 106 6.35 1.57 -2.59
N HIS A 107 5.36 0.99 -3.26
CA HIS A 107 5.59 -0.10 -4.21
C HIS A 107 6.54 0.31 -5.32
N LYS A 108 6.38 1.50 -5.88
CA LYS A 108 7.29 2.02 -6.91
C LYS A 108 8.73 2.18 -6.39
N ALA A 109 8.89 2.74 -5.20
CA ALA A 109 10.19 2.97 -4.60
C ALA A 109 10.89 1.64 -4.24
N LEU A 110 10.19 0.72 -3.57
CA LEU A 110 10.70 -0.61 -3.23
C LEU A 110 11.02 -1.43 -4.48
N TYR A 111 10.18 -1.36 -5.51
CA TYR A 111 10.44 -2.05 -6.78
C TYR A 111 11.75 -1.57 -7.42
N ALA A 112 12.00 -0.26 -7.40
CA ALA A 112 13.23 0.31 -7.93
C ALA A 112 14.46 -0.07 -7.09
N GLU A 113 14.37 0.01 -5.75
CA GLU A 113 15.47 -0.37 -4.85
C GLU A 113 15.83 -1.85 -4.97
N ILE A 114 14.85 -2.75 -4.84
CA ILE A 114 15.08 -4.20 -4.99
C ILE A 114 15.59 -4.51 -6.39
N GLY A 115 15.02 -3.90 -7.44
CA GLY A 115 15.47 -4.10 -8.82
C GLY A 115 16.94 -3.70 -9.02
N ASN A 116 17.35 -2.56 -8.48
CA ASN A 116 18.74 -2.11 -8.53
C ASN A 116 19.67 -3.05 -7.74
N ALA A 117 19.28 -3.42 -6.52
CA ALA A 117 20.03 -4.34 -5.68
C ALA A 117 20.21 -5.71 -6.34
N LEU A 118 19.19 -6.24 -7.02
CA LEU A 118 19.28 -7.52 -7.73
C LEU A 118 20.22 -7.47 -8.94
N ASN A 119 20.23 -6.36 -9.69
CA ASN A 119 21.15 -6.17 -10.79
C ASN A 119 22.61 -6.18 -10.29
N ASN A 120 22.88 -5.53 -9.15
CA ASN A 120 24.20 -5.52 -8.53
C ASN A 120 24.58 -6.88 -7.92
N LEU A 121 23.63 -7.55 -7.27
CA LEU A 121 23.88 -8.77 -6.50
C LEU A 121 24.28 -9.96 -7.38
N TYR A 122 23.68 -10.09 -8.56
CA TYR A 122 23.83 -11.31 -9.37
C TYR A 122 24.28 -11.07 -10.81
N ASP A 123 24.54 -9.81 -11.20
CA ASP A 123 25.09 -9.40 -12.50
C ASP A 123 24.55 -10.24 -13.67
N ALA A 124 23.22 -10.20 -13.85
CA ALA A 124 22.50 -10.95 -14.89
C ALA A 124 22.70 -12.49 -14.92
N GLY A 125 23.18 -13.11 -13.83
CA GLY A 125 23.44 -14.56 -13.76
C GLY A 125 24.93 -14.94 -13.70
N GLU A 126 25.84 -13.98 -13.89
CA GLU A 126 27.28 -14.24 -13.93
C GLU A 126 27.92 -14.35 -12.54
N GLY A 127 27.25 -13.86 -11.49
CA GLY A 127 27.74 -13.92 -10.11
C GLY A 127 28.06 -15.33 -9.62
N GLU A 128 27.33 -16.35 -10.10
CA GLU A 128 27.56 -17.76 -9.76
C GLU A 128 28.88 -18.28 -10.34
N ALA A 129 29.20 -17.91 -11.59
CA ALA A 129 30.43 -18.32 -12.25
C ALA A 129 31.66 -17.71 -11.54
N HIS A 130 31.61 -16.42 -11.22
CA HIS A 130 32.69 -15.75 -10.49
C HIS A 130 32.87 -16.30 -9.07
N GLY A 131 31.77 -16.56 -8.36
CA GLY A 131 31.79 -17.19 -7.05
C GLY A 131 32.41 -18.59 -7.09
N ASN A 132 32.02 -19.41 -8.06
CA ASN A 132 32.54 -20.77 -8.23
C ASN A 132 34.02 -20.80 -8.61
N GLN A 133 34.49 -19.85 -9.44
CA GLN A 133 35.92 -19.69 -9.71
C GLN A 133 36.70 -19.34 -8.44
N THR A 134 36.16 -18.44 -7.62
CA THR A 134 36.77 -18.07 -6.35
C THR A 134 36.84 -19.26 -5.39
N LEU A 135 35.76 -20.05 -5.28
CA LEU A 135 35.76 -21.30 -4.50
C LEU A 135 36.79 -22.30 -5.01
N ALA A 136 36.91 -22.46 -6.33
CA ALA A 136 37.90 -23.36 -6.92
C ALA A 136 39.33 -22.93 -6.56
N ARG A 137 39.62 -21.63 -6.61
CA ARG A 137 40.91 -21.08 -6.17
C ARG A 137 41.16 -21.32 -4.68
N MET A 138 40.17 -21.10 -3.81
CA MET A 138 40.31 -21.39 -2.38
C MET A 138 40.64 -22.86 -2.08
N ARG A 139 40.22 -23.80 -2.93
CA ARG A 139 40.52 -25.24 -2.79
C ARG A 139 41.93 -25.60 -3.24
N VAL A 140 42.47 -24.88 -4.23
CA VAL A 140 43.76 -25.19 -4.87
C VAL A 140 44.92 -24.38 -4.28
N GLU A 141 44.64 -23.17 -3.79
CA GLU A 141 45.62 -22.24 -3.22
C GLU A 141 45.46 -22.15 -1.69
N PRO A 142 46.24 -22.93 -0.89
CA PRO A 142 46.22 -22.81 0.56
C PRO A 142 46.57 -21.38 1.00
N GLY A 143 45.75 -20.79 1.87
CA GLY A 143 45.94 -19.41 2.35
C GLY A 143 45.36 -18.33 1.45
N PHE A 144 44.74 -18.67 0.31
CA PHE A 144 43.98 -17.69 -0.46
C PHE A 144 42.75 -17.20 0.32
N ILE A 145 42.62 -15.87 0.43
CA ILE A 145 41.53 -15.19 1.14
C ILE A 145 40.73 -14.38 0.11
N PRO A 146 39.45 -14.70 -0.12
CA PRO A 146 38.63 -13.95 -1.06
C PRO A 146 38.29 -12.56 -0.51
N LEU A 147 38.15 -11.59 -1.41
CA LEU A 147 37.53 -10.32 -1.08
C LEU A 147 36.02 -10.53 -1.00
N VAL A 148 35.43 -10.19 0.14
CA VAL A 148 33.97 -10.25 0.34
C VAL A 148 33.41 -8.82 0.29
N PRO A 149 32.68 -8.44 -0.77
CA PRO A 149 32.01 -7.15 -0.85
C PRO A 149 30.84 -7.09 0.13
N ARG A 150 30.60 -5.90 0.69
CA ARG A 150 29.43 -5.64 1.52
C ARG A 150 28.36 -5.03 0.63
N GLU A 151 27.21 -5.67 0.57
CA GLU A 151 26.04 -5.15 -0.14
C GLU A 151 25.33 -4.15 0.78
N HIS A 152 25.00 -2.95 0.31
CA HIS A 152 24.24 -1.97 1.09
C HIS A 152 23.32 -1.17 0.19
N ASP A 153 22.03 -1.51 0.20
CA ASP A 153 20.98 -0.83 -0.57
C ASP A 153 19.61 -1.01 0.15
N ASP A 154 19.43 -0.42 1.34
CA ASP A 154 18.19 -0.55 2.14
C ASP A 154 17.60 0.80 2.61
N HIS A 155 17.94 1.90 1.93
CA HIS A 155 17.52 3.25 2.30
C HIS A 155 16.01 3.45 2.23
N ILE A 156 15.38 2.99 1.14
CA ILE A 156 13.93 3.08 0.95
C ILE A 156 13.23 2.12 1.91
N TYR A 157 13.69 0.88 2.02
CA TYR A 157 13.10 -0.06 2.98
C TYR A 157 13.07 0.49 4.40
N ASN A 158 14.19 1.05 4.89
CA ASN A 158 14.25 1.62 6.23
C ASN A 158 13.31 2.83 6.40
N ALA A 159 13.12 3.64 5.35
CA ALA A 159 12.15 4.74 5.37
C ALA A 159 10.69 4.27 5.39
N VAL A 160 10.39 3.11 4.79
CA VAL A 160 9.03 2.54 4.71
C VAL A 160 8.64 1.79 6.00
N LEU A 161 9.60 1.34 6.82
CA LEU A 161 9.33 0.58 8.05
C LEU A 161 8.38 1.30 9.01
N ASP A 162 8.50 2.63 9.13
CA ASP A 162 7.66 3.44 10.01
C ASP A 162 6.18 3.46 9.58
N GLU A 163 5.90 3.24 8.29
CA GLU A 163 4.55 3.22 7.70
C GLU A 163 4.22 1.86 7.05
N ILE A 164 4.82 0.77 7.53
CA ILE A 164 4.69 -0.55 6.89
C ILE A 164 3.23 -1.04 6.80
N GLU A 165 2.35 -0.58 7.69
CA GLU A 165 0.91 -0.85 7.70
C GLU A 165 0.14 -0.36 6.45
N VAL A 166 0.77 0.52 5.66
CA VAL A 166 0.24 0.99 4.38
C VAL A 166 0.37 -0.09 3.30
N LEU A 167 1.33 -1.00 3.43
CA LEU A 167 1.56 -2.04 2.44
C LEU A 167 0.56 -3.21 2.59
N PRO A 168 0.18 -3.87 1.49
CA PRO A 168 -0.58 -5.13 1.54
C PRO A 168 0.26 -6.25 2.15
N ARG A 169 -0.35 -7.08 3.00
CA ARG A 169 0.31 -8.24 3.64
C ARG A 169 1.08 -9.12 2.66
N VAL A 170 0.46 -9.42 1.50
CA VAL A 170 1.05 -10.24 0.43
C VAL A 170 2.41 -9.71 -0.01
N THR A 171 2.56 -8.38 -0.12
CA THR A 171 3.82 -7.76 -0.52
C THR A 171 4.77 -7.54 0.66
N ILE A 172 4.25 -7.27 1.87
CA ILE A 172 5.07 -7.08 3.08
C ILE A 172 5.91 -8.33 3.34
N ASP A 173 5.28 -9.51 3.36
CA ASP A 173 5.96 -10.74 3.75
C ASP A 173 7.15 -11.05 2.82
N ALA A 174 6.98 -10.83 1.51
CA ALA A 174 8.05 -11.03 0.53
C ALA A 174 9.16 -9.99 0.62
N VAL A 175 8.81 -8.71 0.81
CA VAL A 175 9.78 -7.62 0.98
C VAL A 175 10.60 -7.83 2.26
N VAL A 176 9.94 -8.10 3.38
CA VAL A 176 10.60 -8.36 4.66
C VAL A 176 11.49 -9.59 4.59
N SER A 177 11.03 -10.67 3.95
CA SER A 177 11.84 -11.89 3.74
C SER A 177 13.13 -11.58 2.95
N TYR A 178 13.02 -10.82 1.86
CA TYR A 178 14.17 -10.38 1.07
C TYR A 178 15.16 -9.56 1.91
N TYR A 179 14.73 -8.48 2.57
CA TYR A 179 15.64 -7.64 3.36
C TYR A 179 16.19 -8.34 4.61
N SER A 180 15.46 -9.30 5.19
CA SER A 180 15.97 -10.14 6.28
C SER A 180 17.16 -10.98 5.80
N LEU A 181 17.09 -11.51 4.58
CA LEU A 181 18.18 -12.27 3.98
C LEU A 181 19.37 -11.35 3.61
N ILE A 182 19.13 -10.15 3.09
CA ILE A 182 20.19 -9.15 2.87
C ILE A 182 20.92 -8.79 4.17
N LYS A 183 20.19 -8.62 5.29
CA LYS A 183 20.79 -8.38 6.61
C LYS A 183 21.61 -9.57 7.10
N ALA A 184 21.13 -10.80 6.89
CA ALA A 184 21.88 -12.01 7.24
C ALA A 184 23.17 -12.15 6.42
N ILE A 185 23.11 -11.87 5.11
CA ILE A 185 24.30 -11.83 4.24
C ILE A 185 25.28 -10.77 4.74
N SER A 186 24.80 -9.58 5.09
CA SER A 186 25.65 -8.48 5.57
C SER A 186 26.38 -8.85 6.87
N ALA A 187 25.70 -9.50 7.80
CA ALA A 187 26.31 -10.01 9.03
C ALA A 187 27.39 -11.08 8.75
N LEU A 188 27.12 -12.01 7.83
CA LEU A 188 28.11 -13.01 7.41
C LEU A 188 29.31 -12.36 6.70
N CYS A 189 29.08 -11.33 5.89
CA CYS A 189 30.16 -10.53 5.30
C CYS A 189 31.04 -9.89 6.37
N ASP A 190 30.46 -9.36 7.44
CA ASP A 190 31.23 -8.75 8.54
C ASP A 190 32.10 -9.80 9.25
N ASP A 191 31.55 -10.98 9.50
CA ASP A 191 32.29 -12.10 10.09
C ASP A 191 33.47 -12.55 9.20
N MET A 192 33.24 -12.70 7.89
CA MET A 192 34.29 -13.07 6.93
C MET A 192 35.32 -11.94 6.70
N ARG A 193 34.93 -10.69 6.92
CA ARG A 193 35.85 -9.55 6.86
C ARG A 193 36.63 -9.37 8.15
N GLY A 194 36.23 -10.01 9.24
CA GLY A 194 36.89 -9.91 10.55
C GLY A 194 38.31 -10.50 10.60
N ASP A 195 39.09 -10.08 11.60
CA ASP A 195 40.49 -10.50 11.74
C ASP A 195 40.64 -12.00 11.99
N ARG A 196 39.68 -12.60 12.70
CA ARG A 196 39.65 -14.05 12.94
C ARG A 196 39.58 -14.84 11.64
N PHE A 197 38.72 -14.43 10.70
CA PHE A 197 38.61 -15.08 9.40
C PHE A 197 39.91 -14.94 8.62
N ARG A 198 40.64 -13.84 8.77
CA ARG A 198 41.92 -13.60 8.08
C ARG A 198 43.11 -14.33 8.72
N SER A 199 43.05 -14.69 9.99
CA SER A 199 44.16 -15.31 10.74
C SER A 199 44.63 -16.64 10.17
N GLU A 200 45.94 -16.86 10.10
CA GLU A 200 46.53 -18.11 9.60
C GLU A 200 46.10 -19.36 10.38
N GLU A 201 45.70 -19.19 11.64
CA GLU A 201 45.18 -20.27 12.51
C GLU A 201 43.78 -20.74 12.13
N PHE A 202 43.04 -19.98 11.30
CA PHE A 202 41.68 -20.31 10.91
C PHE A 202 41.68 -21.31 9.74
N ASP A 203 41.14 -22.51 10.01
CA ASP A 203 41.08 -23.63 9.07
C ASP A 203 40.51 -23.28 7.70
N GLN A 204 41.24 -23.64 6.64
CA GLN A 204 40.87 -23.37 5.26
C GLN A 204 39.55 -24.04 4.86
N SER A 205 39.27 -25.24 5.37
CA SER A 205 38.03 -25.96 5.05
C SER A 205 36.80 -25.21 5.57
N ARG A 206 36.91 -24.63 6.78
CA ARG A 206 35.89 -23.73 7.33
C ARG A 206 35.72 -22.44 6.51
N ARG A 207 36.80 -21.84 6.01
CA ARG A 207 36.70 -20.66 5.13
C ARG A 207 35.93 -20.98 3.85
N ILE A 208 36.24 -22.12 3.24
CA ILE A 208 35.55 -22.61 2.04
C ILE A 208 34.06 -22.83 2.32
N ALA A 209 33.71 -23.44 3.46
CA ALA A 209 32.32 -23.64 3.86
C ALA A 209 31.58 -22.31 4.02
N MET A 210 32.14 -21.36 4.79
CA MET A 210 31.52 -20.03 4.98
C MET A 210 31.34 -19.27 3.66
N TYR A 211 32.33 -19.32 2.76
CA TYR A 211 32.22 -18.67 1.46
C TYR A 211 31.20 -19.37 0.55
N SER A 212 31.08 -20.70 0.64
CA SER A 212 30.03 -21.45 -0.05
C SER A 212 28.64 -21.06 0.45
N ASP A 213 28.46 -20.95 1.77
CA ASP A 213 27.20 -20.51 2.38
C ASP A 213 26.85 -19.08 1.94
N TYR A 214 27.84 -18.19 1.88
CA TYR A 214 27.67 -16.84 1.35
C TYR A 214 27.15 -16.83 -0.09
N LEU A 215 27.72 -17.63 -0.99
CA LEU A 215 27.24 -17.72 -2.38
C LEU A 215 25.82 -18.26 -2.47
N GLU A 216 25.49 -19.28 -1.68
CA GLU A 216 24.14 -19.84 -1.63
C GLU A 216 23.12 -18.82 -1.09
N MET A 217 23.46 -18.09 -0.03
CA MET A 217 22.60 -17.04 0.49
C MET A 217 22.37 -15.91 -0.54
N ARG A 218 23.39 -15.52 -1.32
CA ARG A 218 23.21 -14.54 -2.40
C ARG A 218 22.25 -15.04 -3.48
N LYS A 219 22.36 -16.31 -3.85
CA LYS A 219 21.43 -16.95 -4.79
C LYS A 219 19.99 -16.96 -4.25
N GLN A 220 19.82 -17.30 -2.98
CA GLN A 220 18.53 -17.23 -2.30
C GLN A 220 17.98 -15.80 -2.24
N ALA A 221 18.83 -14.81 -1.99
CA ALA A 221 18.44 -13.39 -1.98
C ALA A 221 18.01 -12.93 -3.36
N PHE A 222 18.68 -13.39 -4.41
CA PHE A 222 18.27 -13.12 -5.78
C PHE A 222 16.88 -13.67 -6.10
N LEU A 223 16.63 -14.94 -5.76
CA LEU A 223 15.32 -15.57 -5.97
C LEU A 223 14.22 -14.92 -5.13
N SER A 224 14.52 -14.58 -3.87
CA SER A 224 13.59 -13.89 -2.96
C SER A 224 13.24 -12.49 -3.47
N GLY A 225 14.24 -11.73 -3.94
CA GLY A 225 14.00 -10.41 -4.54
C GLY A 225 13.19 -10.51 -5.83
N GLN A 226 13.47 -11.48 -6.71
CA GLN A 226 12.65 -11.71 -7.91
C GLN A 226 11.18 -12.01 -7.55
N HIS A 227 10.97 -12.79 -6.49
CA HIS A 227 9.64 -13.07 -5.98
C HIS A 227 8.95 -11.80 -5.47
N ALA A 228 9.64 -10.98 -4.68
CA ALA A 228 9.11 -9.71 -4.19
C ALA A 228 8.75 -8.76 -5.35
N LEU A 229 9.62 -8.61 -6.36
CA LEU A 229 9.34 -7.80 -7.55
C LEU A 229 8.13 -8.30 -8.33
N ARG A 230 7.96 -9.62 -8.46
CA ARG A 230 6.78 -10.21 -9.11
C ARG A 230 5.50 -9.85 -8.37
N LEU A 231 5.49 -9.98 -7.05
CA LEU A 231 4.30 -9.67 -6.24
C LEU A 231 3.95 -8.18 -6.27
N ILE A 232 4.96 -7.30 -6.15
CA ILE A 232 4.76 -5.85 -6.26
C ILE A 232 4.18 -5.51 -7.62
N LYS A 233 4.71 -6.09 -8.70
CA LYS A 233 4.22 -5.86 -10.06
C LYS A 233 2.76 -6.28 -10.23
N LEU A 234 2.42 -7.53 -9.87
CA LEU A 234 1.05 -8.04 -9.97
C LEU A 234 0.07 -7.16 -9.19
N TYR A 235 0.44 -6.72 -7.98
CA TYR A 235 -0.40 -5.84 -7.19
C TYR A 235 -0.57 -4.46 -7.85
N SER A 236 0.51 -3.88 -8.39
CA SER A 236 0.49 -2.57 -9.06
C SER A 236 -0.34 -2.56 -10.34
N GLU A 237 -0.44 -3.70 -11.04
CA GLU A 237 -1.24 -3.89 -12.26
C GLU A 237 -2.73 -4.17 -11.94
N GLY A 238 -3.09 -4.28 -10.65
CA GLY A 238 -4.45 -4.53 -10.18
C GLY A 238 -4.81 -6.02 -10.05
N ASP A 239 -3.87 -6.94 -10.33
CA ASP A 239 -4.08 -8.38 -10.20
C ASP A 239 -3.81 -8.87 -8.77
N ARG A 240 -4.71 -8.51 -7.85
CA ARG A 240 -4.62 -8.94 -6.44
C ARG A 240 -4.74 -10.45 -6.29
N ALA A 241 -5.59 -11.10 -7.07
CA ALA A 241 -5.81 -12.53 -7.01
C ALA A 241 -4.57 -13.31 -7.49
N GLY A 242 -3.93 -12.86 -8.57
CA GLY A 242 -2.67 -13.41 -9.05
C GLY A 242 -1.52 -13.19 -8.06
N ALA A 243 -1.46 -12.03 -7.40
CA ALA A 243 -0.47 -11.78 -6.35
C ALA A 243 -0.66 -12.73 -5.15
N GLU A 244 -1.89 -12.94 -4.69
CA GLU A 244 -2.18 -13.89 -3.61
C GLU A 244 -1.84 -15.33 -3.99
N GLU A 245 -2.17 -15.74 -5.22
CA GLU A 245 -1.84 -17.08 -5.71
C GLU A 245 -0.33 -17.28 -5.83
N ALA A 246 0.39 -16.30 -6.38
CA ALA A 246 1.84 -16.35 -6.46
C ALA A 246 2.50 -16.43 -5.08
N ALA A 247 1.95 -15.76 -4.07
CA ALA A 247 2.44 -15.85 -2.70
C ALA A 247 2.17 -17.22 -2.06
N ARG A 248 1.00 -17.83 -2.31
CA ARG A 248 0.67 -19.19 -1.84
C ARG A 248 1.62 -20.25 -2.40
N LEU A 249 1.94 -20.17 -3.68
CA LEU A 249 2.85 -21.11 -4.33
C LEU A 249 4.28 -21.05 -3.77
N SER A 250 4.68 -19.90 -3.21
CA SER A 250 6.00 -19.72 -2.60
C SER A 250 6.05 -20.06 -1.10
N SER A 251 4.90 -20.25 -0.44
CA SER A 251 4.81 -20.59 0.98
C SER A 251 3.76 -21.69 1.21
N PRO A 252 4.15 -22.97 1.21
CA PRO A 252 3.27 -24.07 1.57
C PRO A 252 2.63 -23.93 2.96
N ASP A 253 3.24 -23.14 3.86
CA ASP A 253 2.82 -22.97 5.27
C ASP A 253 1.91 -21.77 5.54
N ALA A 254 1.78 -20.81 4.61
CA ALA A 254 0.95 -19.61 4.84
C ALA A 254 -0.56 -19.92 4.99
N GLY A 255 -1.02 -21.06 4.47
CA GLY A 255 -2.42 -21.50 4.61
C GLY A 255 -2.76 -22.13 5.97
N ARG A 256 -1.76 -22.55 6.76
CA ARG A 256 -1.98 -23.36 7.97
C ARG A 256 -1.98 -22.54 9.26
N SER A 257 -1.25 -21.43 9.29
CA SER A 257 -1.11 -20.56 10.48
C SER A 257 -2.25 -19.55 10.67
N GLY A 258 -3.09 -19.32 9.66
CA GLY A 258 -4.26 -18.42 9.76
C GLY A 258 -5.47 -18.99 10.51
N ARG A 259 -5.47 -20.27 10.91
CA ARG A 259 -6.61 -20.93 11.57
C ARG A 259 -6.45 -21.16 13.09
N LEU A 260 -5.33 -20.75 13.70
CA LEU A 260 -5.03 -21.10 15.11
C LEU A 260 -4.83 -19.92 16.05
N SER A 261 -5.32 -18.72 15.73
CA SER A 261 -5.32 -17.60 16.68
C SER A 261 -6.69 -16.93 16.69
N GLY A 262 -7.63 -17.52 17.42
CA GLY A 262 -8.99 -16.99 17.53
C GLY A 262 -9.92 -17.87 18.36
N SER A 263 -9.47 -18.33 19.53
CA SER A 263 -10.36 -18.77 20.62
C SER A 263 -9.56 -18.87 21.91
N GLU A 264 -9.58 -17.80 22.69
CA GLU A 264 -9.62 -17.78 24.15
C GLU A 264 -10.12 -16.39 24.59
#